data_AF-A0A0D3BGG6-F1
#
_entry.id   AF-A0A0D3BGG6-F1
#
_cell.length_a   1.000
_cell.length_b   1.000
_cell.length_c   1.000
_cell.angle_alpha   90.00
_cell.angle_beta   90.00
_cell.angle_gamma   90.00
#
_symmetry.space_group_name_H-M   'P 1'
#
loop_
_entity.id
_entity.type
_entity.pdbx_description
1 polymer ?
#
loop_
_entity_poly.entity_id
_entity_poly.type
_entity_poly.pdbx_seq_one_letter_code
_entity_poly.pdbx_strand_id
1 'polypeptide(L)'
;MTKYVPIGDSPYIRAKNVRLVEKDPERTIPLFWSAINAGDRVDSVLKDMAMVMKQQDRQKKLSKLLRKRTKTAGSQGKKFQVSFEKEATRLLGNLGWALMQKENFVEAEDAYRRALSIAPDNNKMCNLGICLMKQGRINEAKETLRLVKPAVVDGPREVDSHLKAYERAQQMLITILASR
;
A
#
# COMPACT_ATOMS: atom_id res chain seq x y z
N MET A 1 0.16 36.73 1.16
CA MET A 1 0.98 36.61 2.39
C MET A 1 2.10 35.61 2.13
N THR A 2 3.28 36.12 1.82
CA THR A 2 4.53 35.36 1.63
C THR A 2 4.88 34.64 2.94
N LYS A 3 4.76 33.31 2.97
CA LYS A 3 5.12 32.53 4.16
C LYS A 3 6.64 32.57 4.29
N TYR A 4 7.13 33.06 5.43
CA TYR A 4 8.55 33.12 5.77
C TYR A 4 9.19 31.72 5.61
N VAL A 5 10.11 31.59 4.65
CA VAL A 5 10.93 30.41 4.44
C VAL A 5 12.18 30.61 5.28
N PRO A 6 12.38 29.83 6.35
CA PRO A 6 13.53 30.03 7.21
C PRO A 6 14.84 29.67 6.48
N ILE A 7 15.84 30.52 6.61
CA ILE A 7 17.15 30.40 5.96
C ILE A 7 18.06 29.54 6.85
N GLY A 8 18.68 28.52 6.26
CA GLY A 8 19.56 27.57 6.95
C GLY A 8 19.43 26.16 6.39
N ASP A 9 20.33 25.27 6.80
CA ASP A 9 20.41 23.91 6.23
C ASP A 9 20.23 22.79 7.26
N SER A 10 19.67 23.13 8.43
CA SER A 10 19.41 22.13 9.48
C SER A 10 18.26 21.19 9.07
N PRO A 11 18.23 19.95 9.59
CA PRO A 11 17.21 18.94 9.27
C PRO A 11 15.77 19.46 9.36
N TYR A 12 15.44 20.26 10.38
CA TYR A 12 14.13 20.87 10.52
C TYR A 12 13.84 21.91 9.42
N ILE A 13 14.82 22.73 9.04
CA ILE A 13 14.66 23.75 8.00
C ILE A 13 14.44 23.10 6.63
N ARG A 14 15.18 22.04 6.31
CA ARG A 14 14.97 21.24 5.10
C ARG A 14 13.54 20.68 5.07
N ALA A 15 13.08 20.08 6.16
CA ALA A 15 11.71 19.57 6.27
C ALA A 15 10.66 20.68 6.08
N LYS A 16 10.90 21.86 6.65
CA LYS A 16 10.01 23.02 6.54
C LYS A 16 9.98 23.62 5.14
N ASN A 17 11.10 23.62 4.43
CA ASN A 17 11.20 24.07 3.04
C ASN A 17 10.41 23.14 2.12
N VAL A 18 10.60 21.83 2.23
CA VAL A 18 9.79 20.85 1.47
C VAL A 18 8.30 21.02 1.78
N ARG A 19 7.93 21.21 3.05
CA ARG A 19 6.55 21.45 3.44
C ARG A 19 5.94 22.72 2.83
N LEU A 20 6.69 23.82 2.82
CA LEU A 20 6.16 25.14 2.41
C LEU A 20 6.23 25.36 0.89
N VAL A 21 7.28 24.83 0.24
CA VAL A 21 7.57 25.00 -1.18
C VAL A 21 6.94 23.86 -1.99
N GLU A 22 7.38 22.61 -1.74
CA GLU A 22 6.91 21.44 -2.49
C GLU A 22 5.49 21.01 -2.07
N LYS A 23 5.12 21.26 -0.80
CA LYS A 23 3.84 20.85 -0.19
C LYS A 23 3.59 19.35 -0.30
N ASP A 24 4.66 18.56 -0.38
CA ASP A 24 4.61 17.10 -0.43
C ASP A 24 4.76 16.49 0.98
N PRO A 25 3.69 15.96 1.56
CA PRO A 25 3.74 15.40 2.91
C PRO A 25 4.49 14.07 2.98
N GLU A 26 4.60 13.31 1.88
CA GLU A 26 5.32 12.02 1.84
C GLU A 26 6.83 12.22 1.96
N ARG A 27 7.35 13.33 1.43
CA ARG A 27 8.75 13.75 1.62
C ARG A 27 8.98 14.53 2.91
N THR A 28 7.98 15.29 3.36
CA THR A 28 8.09 16.12 4.57
C THR A 28 8.19 15.29 5.85
N ILE A 29 7.40 14.21 5.97
CA ILE A 29 7.32 13.40 7.20
C ILE A 29 8.65 12.68 7.54
N PRO A 30 9.33 12.00 6.59
CA PRO A 30 10.64 11.39 6.85
C PRO A 30 11.70 12.40 7.27
N LEU A 31 11.68 13.62 6.71
CA LEU A 31 12.61 14.68 7.08
C LEU A 31 12.36 15.20 8.52
N PHE A 32 11.10 15.25 8.95
CA PHE A 32 10.78 15.54 10.35
C PHE A 32 11.27 14.45 11.31
N TRP A 33 11.17 13.16 10.95
CA TRP A 33 11.77 12.09 11.73
C TRP A 33 13.29 12.20 11.82
N SER A 34 13.95 12.56 10.72
CA SER A 34 15.38 12.84 10.70
C SER A 34 15.76 14.00 11.64
N ALA A 35 14.94 15.06 11.69
CA ALA A 35 15.12 16.17 12.62
C ALA A 35 14.92 15.79 14.09
N ILE A 36 13.94 14.93 14.40
CA ILE A 36 13.72 14.39 15.76
C ILE A 36 14.92 13.56 16.20
N ASN A 37 15.41 12.67 15.33
CA ASN A 37 16.56 11.81 15.62
C ASN A 37 17.85 12.62 15.82
N ALA A 38 17.97 13.77 15.15
CA ALA A 38 19.07 14.71 15.31
C ALA A 38 18.91 15.67 16.51
N GLY A 39 17.79 15.61 17.24
CA GLY A 39 17.47 16.54 18.34
C GLY A 39 17.20 17.98 17.88
N ASP A 40 17.01 18.22 16.59
CA ASP A 40 16.87 19.55 16.00
C ASP A 40 15.43 20.07 16.15
N ARG A 41 15.23 20.97 17.14
CA ARG A 41 13.96 21.68 17.40
C ARG A 41 12.75 20.74 17.50
N VAL A 42 12.90 19.65 18.25
CA VAL A 42 11.93 18.57 18.41
C VAL A 42 10.49 19.09 18.67
N ASP A 43 10.31 20.04 19.58
CA ASP A 43 8.98 20.59 19.89
C ASP A 43 8.33 21.31 18.70
N SER A 44 9.13 21.98 17.87
CA SER A 44 8.65 22.65 16.67
C SER A 44 8.35 21.64 15.56
N VAL A 45 9.18 20.61 15.44
CA VAL A 45 8.96 19.48 14.52
C VAL A 45 7.64 18.79 14.83
N LEU A 46 7.37 18.45 16.09
CA LEU A 46 6.16 17.74 16.50
C LEU A 46 4.89 18.56 16.21
N LYS A 47 4.89 19.87 16.51
CA LYS A 47 3.77 20.77 16.20
C LYS A 47 3.51 20.85 14.69
N ASP A 48 4.58 20.99 13.91
CA ASP A 48 4.49 21.10 12.45
C ASP A 48 4.07 19.79 11.79
N MET A 49 4.58 18.66 12.28
CA MET A 49 4.21 17.32 11.84
C MET A 49 2.74 17.04 12.13
N ALA A 50 2.24 17.36 13.32
CA ALA A 50 0.81 17.21 13.66
C ALA A 50 -0.09 18.03 12.71
N MET A 51 0.33 19.24 12.33
CA MET A 51 -0.39 20.06 11.37
C MET A 51 -0.40 19.44 9.96
N VAL A 52 0.72 18.87 9.50
CA VAL A 52 0.82 18.15 8.21
C VAL A 52 -0.07 16.90 8.21
N MET A 53 -0.04 16.11 9.28
CA MET A 53 -0.88 14.91 9.41
C MET A 53 -2.38 15.25 9.40
N LYS A 54 -2.79 16.28 10.14
CA LYS A 54 -4.17 16.80 10.12
C LYS A 54 -4.59 17.32 8.74
N GLN A 55 -3.66 17.94 8.01
CA GLN A 55 -3.90 18.39 6.64
C GLN A 55 -4.01 17.21 5.66
N GLN A 56 -3.22 16.15 5.81
CA GLN A 56 -3.36 14.90 5.05
C GLN A 56 -4.74 14.27 5.27
N ASP A 57 -5.21 14.19 6.51
CA ASP A 57 -6.55 13.65 6.81
C ASP A 57 -7.66 14.51 6.20
N ARG A 58 -7.51 15.84 6.26
CA ARG A 58 -8.42 16.76 5.60
C ARG A 58 -8.35 16.60 4.07
N GLN A 59 -7.17 16.44 3.47
CA GLN A 59 -7.00 16.20 2.03
C GLN A 59 -7.57 14.86 1.60
N LYS A 60 -7.41 13.79 2.38
CA LYS A 60 -8.03 12.48 2.16
C LYS A 60 -9.55 12.57 2.27
N LYS A 61 -10.06 13.28 3.28
CA LYS A 61 -11.49 13.55 3.46
C LYS A 61 -12.05 14.44 2.35
N LEU A 62 -11.30 15.45 1.91
CA LEU A 62 -11.67 16.35 0.83
C LEU A 62 -11.61 15.65 -0.52
N SER A 63 -10.58 14.85 -0.78
CA SER A 63 -10.48 13.95 -1.94
C SER A 63 -11.64 12.96 -1.96
N LYS A 64 -12.00 12.36 -0.83
CA LYS A 64 -13.18 11.50 -0.69
C LYS A 64 -14.49 12.25 -0.92
N LEU A 65 -14.62 13.48 -0.45
CA LEU A 65 -15.79 14.35 -0.64
C LEU A 65 -15.89 14.86 -2.07
N LEU A 66 -14.78 15.27 -2.68
CA LEU A 66 -14.65 15.64 -4.08
C LEU A 66 -14.96 14.43 -4.95
N ARG A 67 -14.49 13.22 -4.61
CA ARG A 67 -14.89 11.95 -5.25
C ARG A 67 -16.39 11.68 -5.09
N LYS A 68 -17.02 12.04 -3.96
CA LYS A 68 -18.49 12.02 -3.83
C LYS A 68 -19.16 13.07 -4.74
N ARG A 69 -18.56 14.25 -4.90
CA ARG A 69 -19.06 15.37 -5.69
C ARG A 69 -18.75 15.27 -7.20
N THR A 70 -17.78 14.46 -7.60
CA THR A 70 -17.46 14.14 -8.99
C THR A 70 -18.13 12.84 -9.46
N LYS A 71 -18.69 12.04 -8.55
CA LYS A 71 -19.64 10.98 -8.92
C LYS A 71 -20.89 11.52 -9.63
N THR A 72 -21.20 12.81 -9.49
CA THR A 72 -22.27 13.50 -10.24
C THR A 72 -21.81 14.07 -11.60
N ALA A 73 -20.53 13.97 -11.98
CA ALA A 73 -20.01 14.39 -13.30
C ALA A 73 -19.40 13.18 -14.02
N GLY A 74 -20.23 12.50 -14.82
CA GLY A 74 -20.02 11.15 -15.33
C GLY A 74 -18.83 10.95 -16.29
N SER A 75 -18.25 9.75 -16.19
CA SER A 75 -17.45 9.00 -17.18
C SER A 75 -15.92 9.21 -17.27
N GLN A 76 -15.38 10.42 -17.32
CA GLN A 76 -13.94 10.62 -17.62
C GLN A 76 -13.02 10.39 -16.40
N GLY A 77 -13.39 10.93 -15.23
CA GLY A 77 -12.60 10.77 -13.99
C GLY A 77 -12.55 9.33 -13.46
N LYS A 78 -13.59 8.53 -13.71
CA LYS A 78 -13.62 7.10 -13.33
C LYS A 78 -12.63 6.28 -14.14
N LYS A 79 -12.48 6.53 -15.45
CA LYS A 79 -11.53 5.79 -16.30
C LYS A 79 -10.08 6.04 -15.89
N PHE A 80 -9.72 7.30 -15.62
CA PHE A 80 -8.36 7.65 -15.19
C PHE A 80 -8.06 7.12 -13.77
N GLN A 81 -8.99 7.25 -12.83
CA GLN A 81 -8.82 6.75 -11.47
C GLN A 81 -8.68 5.23 -11.42
N VAL A 82 -9.52 4.50 -12.17
CA VAL A 82 -9.41 3.03 -12.28
C VAL A 82 -8.09 2.62 -12.94
N SER A 83 -7.60 3.37 -13.94
CA SER A 83 -6.31 3.11 -14.58
C SER A 83 -5.14 3.24 -13.60
N PHE A 84 -5.13 4.30 -12.80
CA PHE A 84 -4.08 4.52 -11.80
C PHE A 84 -4.13 3.50 -10.65
N GLU A 85 -5.32 3.19 -10.12
CA GLU A 85 -5.50 2.18 -9.07
C GLU A 85 -5.08 0.78 -9.55
N LYS A 86 -5.40 0.43 -10.81
CA LYS A 86 -5.00 -0.83 -11.44
C LYS A 86 -3.48 -0.93 -11.60
N GLU A 87 -2.85 0.15 -12.04
CA GLU A 87 -1.40 0.20 -12.26
C GLU A 87 -0.62 0.15 -10.93
N ALA A 88 -1.07 0.89 -9.91
CA ALA A 88 -0.49 0.83 -8.56
C ALA A 88 -0.58 -0.59 -7.96
N THR A 89 -1.73 -1.26 -8.12
CA THR A 89 -1.95 -2.63 -7.65
C THR A 89 -1.06 -3.64 -8.38
N ARG A 90 -0.79 -3.43 -9.67
CA ARG A 90 0.11 -4.26 -10.48
C ARG A 90 1.56 -4.13 -10.03
N LEU A 91 2.05 -2.91 -9.83
CA LEU A 91 3.42 -2.65 -9.39
C LEU A 91 3.69 -3.24 -8.00
N LEU A 92 2.76 -3.07 -7.05
CA LEU A 92 2.87 -3.66 -5.72
C LEU A 92 2.88 -5.20 -5.77
N GLY A 93 2.07 -5.81 -6.63
CA GLY A 93 2.07 -7.25 -6.83
C GLY A 93 3.40 -7.79 -7.38
N ASN A 94 4.01 -7.06 -8.32
CA ASN A 94 5.32 -7.41 -8.90
C ASN A 94 6.44 -7.26 -7.87
N LEU A 95 6.40 -6.19 -7.07
CA LEU A 95 7.34 -5.99 -5.96
C LEU A 95 7.25 -7.13 -4.94
N GLY A 96 6.03 -7.49 -4.52
CA GLY A 96 5.81 -8.63 -3.62
C GLY A 96 6.39 -9.93 -4.18
N TRP A 97 6.22 -10.17 -5.49
CA TRP A 97 6.76 -11.37 -6.13
C TRP A 97 8.29 -11.38 -6.16
N ALA A 98 8.92 -10.24 -6.48
CA ALA A 98 10.37 -10.10 -6.46
C ALA A 98 10.94 -10.31 -5.05
N LEU A 99 10.25 -9.82 -4.02
CA LEU A 99 10.63 -10.01 -2.62
C LEU A 99 10.50 -11.49 -2.20
N MET A 100 9.47 -12.19 -2.67
CA MET A 100 9.36 -13.65 -2.47
C MET A 100 10.54 -14.43 -3.07
N GLN A 101 11.04 -14.03 -4.24
CA GLN A 101 12.22 -14.69 -4.84
C GLN A 101 13.50 -14.47 -4.02
N LYS A 102 13.56 -13.38 -3.25
CA LYS A 102 14.65 -13.07 -2.32
C LYS A 102 14.45 -13.65 -0.93
N GLU A 103 13.41 -14.48 -0.74
CA GLU A 103 12.99 -15.05 0.56
C GLU A 103 12.65 -14.00 1.63
N ASN A 104 12.46 -12.74 1.25
CA ASN A 104 12.02 -11.68 2.16
C ASN A 104 10.49 -11.69 2.28
N PHE A 105 9.98 -12.68 3.02
CA PHE A 105 8.55 -12.93 3.11
C PHE A 105 7.78 -11.86 3.89
N VAL A 106 8.44 -11.11 4.80
CA VAL A 106 7.81 -10.07 5.62
C VAL A 106 7.49 -8.85 4.78
N GLU A 107 8.45 -8.36 3.98
CA GLU A 107 8.21 -7.24 3.07
C GLU A 107 7.27 -7.64 1.92
N ALA A 108 7.35 -8.89 1.44
CA ALA A 108 6.44 -9.41 0.43
C ALA A 108 4.98 -9.39 0.93
N GLU A 109 4.73 -9.77 2.18
CA GLU A 109 3.42 -9.68 2.82
C GLU A 109 2.89 -8.23 2.85
N ASP A 110 3.70 -7.26 3.26
CA ASP A 110 3.29 -5.84 3.27
C ASP A 110 2.91 -5.36 1.87
N ALA A 111 3.73 -5.69 0.86
CA ALA A 111 3.46 -5.34 -0.52
C ALA A 111 2.12 -5.93 -1.03
N TYR A 112 1.83 -7.20 -0.73
CA TYR A 112 0.58 -7.83 -1.12
C TYR A 112 -0.62 -7.27 -0.34
N ARG A 113 -0.50 -7.03 0.97
CA ARG A 113 -1.57 -6.42 1.78
C ARG A 113 -1.90 -5.00 1.28
N ARG A 114 -0.89 -4.20 0.95
CA ARG A 114 -1.06 -2.88 0.33
C ARG A 114 -1.78 -2.97 -1.00
N ALA A 115 -1.37 -3.90 -1.87
CA ALA A 115 -2.02 -4.09 -3.16
C ALA A 115 -3.51 -4.47 -3.01
N LEU A 116 -3.81 -5.39 -2.09
CA LEU A 116 -5.17 -5.84 -1.80
C LEU A 116 -6.05 -4.78 -1.14
N SER A 117 -5.45 -3.82 -0.42
CA SER A 117 -6.17 -2.66 0.14
C SER A 117 -6.64 -1.67 -0.93
N ILE A 118 -5.98 -1.64 -2.09
CA ILE A 118 -6.36 -0.80 -3.24
C ILE A 118 -7.45 -1.50 -4.04
N ALA A 119 -7.20 -2.75 -4.45
CA ALA A 119 -8.14 -3.57 -5.18
C ALA A 119 -8.02 -5.05 -4.79
N PRO A 120 -9.13 -5.74 -4.46
CA PRO A 120 -9.13 -7.18 -4.27
C PRO A 120 -8.68 -7.91 -5.54
N ASP A 121 -7.80 -8.89 -5.39
CA ASP A 121 -7.23 -9.67 -6.50
C ASP A 121 -6.84 -11.07 -6.02
N ASN A 122 -7.46 -12.09 -6.62
CA ASN A 122 -7.28 -13.48 -6.19
C ASN A 122 -5.82 -13.95 -6.32
N ASN A 123 -5.10 -13.51 -7.36
CA ASN A 123 -3.68 -13.85 -7.55
C ASN A 123 -2.81 -13.36 -6.40
N LYS A 124 -2.98 -12.10 -6.01
CA LYS A 124 -2.24 -11.51 -4.88
C LYS A 124 -2.64 -12.13 -3.55
N MET A 125 -3.90 -12.53 -3.38
CA MET A 125 -4.34 -13.28 -2.19
C MET A 125 -3.67 -14.65 -2.10
N CYS A 126 -3.57 -15.39 -3.21
CA CYS A 126 -2.84 -16.67 -3.24
C CYS A 126 -1.37 -16.49 -2.88
N ASN A 127 -0.70 -15.50 -3.45
CA ASN A 127 0.70 -15.22 -3.16
C ASN A 127 0.93 -14.76 -1.71
N LEU A 128 0.00 -13.98 -1.14
CA LEU A 128 0.00 -13.64 0.29
C LEU A 128 -0.13 -14.90 1.15
N GLY A 129 -1.01 -15.84 0.79
CA GLY A 129 -1.12 -17.14 1.45
C GLY A 129 0.21 -17.90 1.46
N ILE A 130 0.94 -17.91 0.32
CA ILE A 130 2.27 -18.53 0.23
C ILE A 130 3.28 -17.83 1.14
N CYS A 131 3.28 -16.48 1.18
CA CYS A 131 4.15 -15.72 2.09
C CYS A 131 3.91 -16.10 3.55
N LEU A 132 2.64 -16.16 3.96
CA LEU A 132 2.25 -16.52 5.33
C LEU A 132 2.67 -17.95 5.68
N MET A 133 2.53 -18.91 4.74
CA MET A 133 3.01 -20.28 4.95
C MET A 133 4.54 -20.36 5.09
N LYS A 134 5.30 -19.61 4.28
CA LYS A 134 6.76 -19.53 4.38
C LYS A 134 7.24 -18.91 5.70
N GLN A 135 6.45 -18.02 6.28
CA GLN A 135 6.68 -17.47 7.63
C GLN A 135 6.20 -18.40 8.77
N GLY A 136 5.62 -19.57 8.47
CA GLY A 136 5.08 -20.49 9.48
C GLY A 136 3.69 -20.12 10.01
N ARG A 137 3.07 -19.04 9.52
CA ARG A 137 1.75 -18.53 9.91
C ARG A 137 0.61 -19.23 9.14
N ILE A 138 0.53 -20.55 9.31
CA ILE A 138 -0.36 -21.41 8.52
C ILE A 138 -1.85 -21.10 8.74
N ASN A 139 -2.25 -20.76 9.97
CA ASN A 139 -3.66 -20.47 10.28
C ASN A 139 -4.16 -19.23 9.52
N GLU A 140 -3.36 -18.17 9.46
CA GLU A 140 -3.69 -16.97 8.68
C GLU A 140 -3.67 -17.24 7.17
N ALA A 141 -2.74 -18.09 6.71
CA ALA A 141 -2.70 -18.50 5.31
C ALA A 141 -3.98 -19.24 4.90
N LYS A 142 -4.48 -20.17 5.73
CA LYS A 142 -5.74 -20.88 5.50
C LYS A 142 -6.92 -19.93 5.37
N GLU A 143 -7.02 -18.97 6.28
CA GLU A 143 -8.12 -18.01 6.26
C GLU A 143 -8.06 -17.10 5.03
N THR A 144 -6.85 -16.66 4.67
CA THR A 144 -6.62 -15.86 3.46
C THR A 144 -7.01 -16.62 2.20
N LEU A 145 -6.65 -17.91 2.09
CA LEU A 145 -6.97 -18.75 0.93
C LEU A 145 -8.46 -19.12 0.86
N ARG A 146 -9.18 -19.22 1.99
CA ARG A 146 -10.63 -19.44 2.01
C ARG A 146 -11.41 -18.28 1.39
N LEU A 147 -10.88 -17.06 1.49
CA LEU A 147 -11.49 -15.87 0.90
C LEU A 147 -11.30 -15.80 -0.62
N VAL A 148 -10.39 -16.60 -1.19
CA VAL A 148 -10.22 -16.70 -2.63
C VAL A 148 -11.42 -17.47 -3.21
N LYS A 149 -12.25 -16.78 -3.99
CA LYS A 149 -13.35 -17.45 -4.68
C LYS A 149 -12.77 -18.50 -5.65
N PRO A 150 -13.23 -19.76 -5.61
CA PRO A 150 -12.90 -20.73 -6.64
C PRO A 150 -13.25 -20.14 -8.00
N ALA A 151 -12.36 -20.29 -8.99
CA ALA A 151 -12.72 -19.97 -10.36
C ALA A 151 -13.85 -20.94 -10.76
N VAL A 152 -15.09 -20.49 -10.67
CA VAL A 152 -16.23 -21.28 -11.16
C VAL A 152 -16.15 -21.24 -12.68
N VAL A 153 -16.06 -22.41 -13.28
CA VAL A 153 -15.73 -22.65 -14.71
C VAL A 153 -16.82 -22.16 -15.69
N ASP A 154 -17.83 -21.43 -15.22
CA ASP A 154 -19.10 -21.25 -15.92
C ASP A 154 -19.34 -19.81 -16.43
N GLY A 155 -18.32 -19.21 -17.05
CA GLY A 155 -18.45 -17.87 -17.63
C GLY A 155 -17.43 -17.56 -18.74
N PRO A 156 -17.85 -17.03 -19.89
CA PRO A 156 -16.93 -16.72 -20.97
C PRO A 156 -16.14 -15.43 -20.63
N ARG A 157 -14.81 -15.58 -20.46
CA ARG A 157 -13.74 -14.54 -20.45
C ARG A 157 -13.19 -13.98 -19.11
N GLU A 158 -13.12 -14.77 -18.04
CA GLU A 158 -12.16 -14.51 -16.92
C GLU A 158 -11.22 -15.72 -16.70
N VAL A 159 -10.71 -16.23 -17.82
CA VAL A 159 -9.90 -17.45 -17.96
C VAL A 159 -8.69 -17.46 -17.01
N ASP A 160 -8.62 -18.46 -16.13
CA ASP A 160 -7.45 -19.10 -15.50
C ASP A 160 -6.42 -18.24 -14.74
N SER A 161 -6.64 -16.93 -14.55
CA SER A 161 -5.54 -16.05 -14.12
C SER A 161 -4.95 -16.42 -12.75
N HIS A 162 -5.77 -16.85 -11.78
CA HIS A 162 -5.30 -17.23 -10.43
C HIS A 162 -5.29 -18.73 -10.14
N LEU A 163 -5.77 -19.56 -11.07
CA LEU A 163 -5.91 -21.00 -10.85
C LEU A 163 -4.56 -21.65 -10.50
N LYS A 164 -3.52 -21.37 -11.29
CA LYS A 164 -2.16 -21.89 -11.05
C LYS A 164 -1.57 -21.43 -9.71
N ALA A 165 -1.79 -20.18 -9.34
CA ALA A 165 -1.31 -19.63 -8.07
C ALA A 165 -2.06 -20.24 -6.88
N TYR A 166 -3.36 -20.47 -7.03
CA TYR A 166 -4.22 -21.10 -6.04
C TYR A 166 -3.85 -22.58 -5.84
N GLU A 167 -3.71 -23.35 -6.91
CA GLU A 167 -3.26 -24.75 -6.86
C GLU A 167 -1.90 -24.89 -6.18
N ARG A 168 -0.94 -24.02 -6.54
CA ARG A 168 0.38 -23.99 -5.88
C ARG A 168 0.26 -23.72 -4.38
N ALA A 169 -0.58 -22.78 -3.98
CA ALA A 169 -0.80 -22.46 -2.58
C ALA A 169 -1.47 -23.62 -1.82
N GLN A 170 -2.49 -24.26 -2.43
CA GLN A 170 -3.16 -25.43 -1.87
C GLN A 170 -2.21 -26.62 -1.73
N GLN A 171 -1.43 -26.93 -2.76
CA GLN A 171 -0.47 -28.04 -2.72
C GLN A 171 0.57 -27.82 -1.63
N MET A 172 1.11 -26.60 -1.50
CA MET A 172 2.05 -26.26 -0.44
C MET A 172 1.43 -26.40 0.95
N LEU A 173 0.18 -25.95 1.12
CA LEU A 173 -0.55 -26.11 2.37
C LEU A 173 -0.72 -27.59 2.74
N ILE A 174 -1.13 -28.42 1.77
CA ILE A 174 -1.26 -29.88 1.96
C ILE A 174 0.08 -30.50 2.36
N THR A 175 1.16 -30.18 1.65
CA THR A 175 2.50 -30.71 1.95
C THR A 175 2.95 -30.36 3.37
N ILE A 176 2.74 -29.10 3.81
CA ILE A 176 3.11 -28.66 5.16
C ILE A 176 2.28 -29.38 6.22
N LEU A 177 0.98 -29.60 5.96
CA LEU A 177 0.09 -30.30 6.90
C LEU A 177 0.40 -31.80 6.97
N ALA A 178 0.85 -32.42 5.88
CA ALA A 178 1.24 -33.82 5.83
C ALA A 178 2.62 -34.10 6.46
N SER A 179 3.43 -33.06 6.64
CA SER A 179 4.79 -33.14 7.21
C SER A 179 4.83 -32.80 8.72
N ARG A 180 3.66 -32.74 9.37
CA ARG A 180 3.48 -32.50 10.81
C ARG A 180 2.88 -33.74 11.47
#